data_AF-A0AA38Q8R2-F1
#
_entry.id   AF-A0AA38Q8R2-F1
#
_cell.length_a   1.000
_cell.length_b   1.000
_cell.length_c   1.000
_cell.angle_alpha   90.00
_cell.angle_beta   90.00
_cell.angle_gamma   90.00
#
_symmetry.space_group_name_H-M   'P 1'
#
loop_
_entity.id
_entity.type
_entity.pdbx_description
1 polymer ?
#
loop_
_entity_poly.entity_id
_entity_poly.type
_entity_poly.pdbx_seq_one_letter_code
_entity_poly.pdbx_strand_id
1 'polypeptide(L)'
;LPLPIFTNNNLLYIRNHLSKIKTEKIWFPNATKKTSILLLSDILEQLNIKEGSANEGLTYAKFEQAAANYYRFETERDPKGNAGNRSTWTKSHFLFWTNRSDAEDTFLFWKPLELEMRQAQQDRNIQFDLNSY
;
A
#
# COMPACT_ATOMS: atom_id res chain seq x y z
N LEU A 1 1.63 -3.16 -3.22
CA LEU A 1 2.55 -2.67 -2.16
C LEU A 1 2.30 -3.42 -0.85
N PRO A 2 3.36 -3.81 -0.10
CA PRO A 2 3.20 -4.40 1.23
C PRO A 2 2.50 -3.47 2.21
N LEU A 3 1.51 -4.00 2.94
CA LEU A 3 0.71 -3.20 3.86
C LEU A 3 1.52 -2.64 5.05
N PRO A 4 2.52 -3.35 5.62
CA PRO A 4 3.32 -2.84 6.73
C PRO A 4 4.02 -1.50 6.47
N ILE A 5 4.32 -1.15 5.22
CA ILE A 5 4.87 0.17 4.84
C ILE A 5 3.98 1.30 5.38
N PHE A 6 2.67 1.08 5.37
CA PHE A 6 1.65 2.09 5.72
C PHE A 6 1.37 2.20 7.22
N THR A 7 2.10 1.48 8.08
CA THR A 7 2.02 1.73 9.53
C THR A 7 2.58 3.13 9.83
N ASN A 8 2.03 3.82 10.83
CA ASN A 8 2.43 5.19 11.18
C ASN A 8 3.93 5.27 11.49
N ASN A 9 4.47 4.27 12.18
CA ASN A 9 5.90 4.21 12.50
C ASN A 9 6.77 4.13 11.25
N ASN A 10 6.39 3.29 10.28
CA ASN A 10 7.14 3.13 9.04
C ASN A 10 7.01 4.36 8.13
N LEU A 11 5.82 4.96 8.04
CA LEU A 11 5.64 6.22 7.31
C LEU A 11 6.43 7.37 7.94
N LEU A 12 6.47 7.46 9.27
CA LEU A 12 7.29 8.45 9.97
C LEU A 12 8.78 8.21 9.73
N TYR A 13 9.23 6.94 9.75
CA TYR A 13 10.60 6.58 9.42
C TYR A 13 10.97 7.02 8.01
N ILE A 14 10.14 6.69 7.02
CA ILE A 14 10.34 7.09 5.60
C ILE A 14 10.44 8.61 5.49
N ARG A 15 9.52 9.34 6.13
CA ARG A 15 9.52 10.81 6.11
C ARG A 15 10.83 11.39 6.66
N ASN A 16 11.33 10.86 7.76
CA ASN A 16 12.54 11.37 8.42
C ASN A 16 13.84 10.94 7.72
N HIS A 17 13.80 9.86 6.93
CA HIS A 17 14.97 9.29 6.27
C HIS A 17 14.88 9.31 4.75
N LEU A 18 14.02 10.16 4.18
CA LEU A 18 13.76 10.22 2.74
C LEU A 18 15.04 10.43 1.93
N SER A 19 15.98 11.23 2.43
CA SER A 19 17.28 11.48 1.80
C SER A 19 18.21 10.26 1.74
N LYS A 20 17.95 9.23 2.56
CA LYS A 20 18.70 7.98 2.60
C LYS A 20 18.07 6.89 1.72
N ILE A 21 16.85 7.08 1.25
CA ILE A 21 16.16 6.11 0.39
C ILE A 21 16.72 6.26 -1.02
N LYS A 22 17.18 5.15 -1.60
CA LYS A 22 17.71 5.14 -2.96
C LYS A 22 16.64 5.55 -3.96
N THR A 23 17.06 6.28 -4.99
CA THR A 23 16.20 6.70 -6.08
C THR A 23 16.78 6.29 -7.43
N GLU A 24 15.91 5.94 -8.36
CA GLU A 24 16.28 5.69 -9.75
C GLU A 24 15.63 6.71 -10.68
N LYS A 25 16.33 7.09 -11.74
CA LYS A 25 15.81 8.01 -12.76
C LYS A 25 15.24 7.24 -13.92
N ILE A 26 13.92 7.26 -14.06
CA ILE A 26 13.21 6.55 -15.14
C ILE A 26 12.66 7.51 -16.20
N TRP A 27 12.54 7.01 -17.43
CA TRP A 27 11.82 7.69 -18.52
C TRP A 27 10.37 7.25 -18.51
N PHE A 28 9.45 8.21 -18.41
CA PHE A 28 8.05 7.96 -18.68
C PHE A 28 7.74 8.26 -20.15
N PRO A 29 6.80 7.53 -20.78
CA PRO A 29 6.26 7.90 -22.09
C PRO A 29 5.82 9.36 -22.10
N ASN A 30 6.22 10.12 -23.13
CA ASN A 30 5.92 11.56 -23.30
C ASN A 30 6.57 12.52 -22.29
N ALA A 31 7.48 12.05 -21.42
CA ALA A 31 8.21 12.96 -20.54
C ALA A 31 9.31 13.71 -21.30
N THR A 32 9.55 14.97 -20.94
CA THR A 32 10.68 15.77 -21.46
C THR A 32 11.97 15.59 -20.66
N LYS A 33 11.87 15.00 -19.46
CA LYS A 33 12.99 14.71 -18.57
C LYS A 33 12.76 13.42 -17.80
N LYS A 34 13.84 12.76 -17.39
CA LYS A 34 13.78 11.64 -16.45
C LYS A 34 13.19 12.10 -15.11
N THR A 35 12.33 11.27 -14.55
CA THR A 35 11.74 11.50 -13.21
C THR A 35 12.45 10.58 -12.21
N SER A 36 12.78 11.13 -11.04
CA SER A 36 13.36 10.36 -9.95
C SER A 36 12.24 9.64 -9.21
N ILE A 37 12.32 8.33 -9.09
CA ILE A 37 11.40 7.50 -8.32
C ILE A 37 12.11 6.87 -7.12
N LEU A 38 11.38 6.66 -6.04
CA LEU A 38 11.89 5.92 -4.88
C LEU A 38 11.96 4.43 -5.21
N LEU A 39 13.06 3.77 -4.84
CA LEU A 39 13.19 2.33 -4.99
C LEU A 39 12.48 1.60 -3.86
N LEU A 40 11.41 0.86 -4.21
CA LEU A 40 10.64 0.09 -3.24
C LEU A 40 11.49 -0.95 -2.51
N SER A 41 12.42 -1.62 -3.20
CA SER A 41 13.32 -2.61 -2.59
C SER A 41 14.16 -2.01 -1.46
N ASP A 42 14.68 -0.80 -1.65
CA ASP A 42 15.46 -0.08 -0.64
C ASP A 42 14.59 0.33 0.56
N ILE A 43 13.34 0.74 0.32
CA ILE A 43 12.37 1.01 1.39
C ILE A 43 12.11 -0.26 2.21
N LEU A 44 11.89 -1.40 1.56
CA LEU A 44 11.63 -2.67 2.24
C LEU A 44 12.83 -3.13 3.06
N GLU A 45 14.04 -2.99 2.53
CA GLU A 45 15.29 -3.29 3.24
C GLU A 45 15.44 -2.40 4.48
N GLN A 46 15.27 -1.08 4.35
CA GLN A 46 15.40 -0.15 5.48
C GLN A 46 14.34 -0.37 6.57
N LEU A 47 13.15 -0.83 6.20
CA LEU A 47 12.08 -1.14 7.13
C LEU A 47 12.14 -2.59 7.68
N ASN A 48 13.13 -3.38 7.24
CA ASN A 48 13.26 -4.80 7.56
C ASN A 48 11.97 -5.60 7.25
N ILE A 49 11.31 -5.27 6.13
CA ILE A 49 10.13 -5.99 5.62
C ILE A 49 10.63 -7.00 4.60
N LYS A 50 10.50 -8.30 4.91
CA LYS A 50 10.93 -9.36 4.00
C LYS A 50 10.04 -9.41 2.75
N GLU A 51 10.62 -9.75 1.62
CA GLU A 51 9.86 -10.03 0.41
C GLU A 51 8.91 -11.23 0.66
N GLY A 52 7.64 -11.12 0.24
CA GLY A 52 6.59 -12.10 0.57
C GLY A 52 5.93 -11.95 1.95
N SER A 53 6.46 -11.11 2.85
CA SER A 53 5.91 -10.87 4.20
C SER A 53 4.83 -9.78 4.23
N ALA A 54 4.00 -9.72 3.19
CA ALA A 54 3.16 -8.55 2.90
C ALA A 54 2.13 -8.16 3.98
N ASN A 55 1.87 -9.05 4.95
CA ASN A 55 1.10 -8.82 6.19
C ASN A 55 1.76 -9.48 7.44
N GLU A 56 3.01 -9.94 7.36
CA GLU A 56 3.67 -10.66 8.47
C GLU A 56 3.96 -9.69 9.63
N GLY A 57 3.80 -10.15 10.88
CA GLY A 57 4.08 -9.34 12.07
C GLY A 57 3.11 -8.17 12.34
N LEU A 58 2.11 -7.92 11.49
CA LEU A 58 1.03 -6.98 11.81
C LEU A 58 0.13 -7.58 12.88
N THR A 59 -0.11 -6.81 13.95
CA THR A 59 -1.25 -6.98 14.86
C THR A 59 -2.50 -6.38 14.23
N TYR A 60 -3.69 -6.69 14.76
CA TYR A 60 -4.95 -6.15 14.24
C TYR A 60 -4.95 -4.61 14.27
N ALA A 61 -4.58 -4.00 15.41
CA ALA A 61 -4.49 -2.53 15.51
C ALA A 61 -3.52 -1.90 14.49
N LYS A 62 -2.37 -2.55 14.21
CA LYS A 62 -1.43 -2.08 13.18
C LYS A 62 -1.98 -2.28 11.78
N PHE A 63 -2.76 -3.34 11.56
CA PHE A 63 -3.45 -3.58 10.31
C PHE A 63 -4.48 -2.48 10.04
N GLU A 64 -5.33 -2.11 11.00
CA GLU A 64 -6.32 -1.04 10.82
C GLU A 64 -5.66 0.30 10.49
N GLN A 65 -4.60 0.65 11.23
CA GLN A 65 -3.82 1.84 10.95
C GLN A 65 -3.24 1.83 9.53
N ALA A 66 -2.62 0.71 9.15
CA ALA A 66 -2.02 0.57 7.83
C ALA A 66 -3.07 0.60 6.71
N ALA A 67 -4.22 -0.04 6.92
CA ALA A 67 -5.36 -0.03 6.00
C ALA A 67 -5.90 1.39 5.78
N ALA A 68 -6.04 2.18 6.85
CA ALA A 68 -6.48 3.57 6.75
C ALA A 68 -5.49 4.44 5.95
N ASN A 69 -4.19 4.28 6.18
CA ASN A 69 -3.17 5.00 5.43
C ASN A 69 -3.05 4.52 3.98
N TYR A 70 -3.18 3.22 3.74
CA TYR A 70 -3.24 2.64 2.39
C TYR A 70 -4.45 3.21 1.62
N TYR A 71 -5.61 3.30 2.25
CA TYR A 71 -6.80 3.91 1.68
C TYR A 71 -6.57 5.37 1.26
N ARG A 72 -5.93 6.17 2.13
CA ARG A 72 -5.58 7.57 1.80
C ARG A 72 -4.64 7.62 0.59
N PHE A 73 -3.61 6.80 0.58
CA PHE A 73 -2.66 6.70 -0.52
C PHE A 73 -3.31 6.35 -1.86
N GLU A 74 -4.19 5.33 -1.89
CA GLU A 74 -4.90 4.98 -3.12
C GLU A 74 -5.90 6.07 -3.55
N THR A 75 -6.50 6.78 -2.58
CA THR A 75 -7.40 7.90 -2.87
C THR A 75 -6.66 9.08 -3.48
N GLU A 76 -5.47 9.42 -3.01
CA GLU A 76 -4.63 10.48 -3.58
C GLU A 76 -4.15 10.16 -5.01
N ARG A 77 -4.04 8.88 -5.36
CA ARG A 77 -3.64 8.40 -6.68
C ARG A 77 -4.80 8.21 -7.66
N ASP A 78 -6.03 8.38 -7.20
CA ASP A 78 -7.20 8.21 -8.05
C ASP A 78 -7.61 9.57 -8.63
N PRO A 79 -7.75 9.72 -9.97
CA PRO A 79 -8.13 11.00 -10.58
C PRO A 79 -9.45 11.59 -10.06
N LYS A 80 -10.36 10.72 -9.58
CA LYS A 80 -11.64 11.13 -8.99
C LYS A 80 -11.63 11.16 -7.46
N GLY A 81 -10.45 11.07 -6.84
CA GLY A 81 -10.29 11.04 -5.40
C GLY A 81 -11.15 9.96 -4.75
N ASN A 82 -12.00 10.36 -3.80
CA ASN A 82 -12.86 9.46 -3.03
C ASN A 82 -13.96 8.77 -3.85
N ALA A 83 -14.36 9.35 -4.99
CA ALA A 83 -15.33 8.78 -5.93
C ALA A 83 -14.69 7.87 -6.98
N GLY A 84 -13.37 7.68 -6.88
CA GLY A 84 -12.59 6.87 -7.78
C GLY A 84 -12.74 5.37 -7.55
N ASN A 85 -12.44 4.58 -8.57
CA ASN A 85 -12.56 3.12 -8.52
C ASN A 85 -11.56 2.50 -7.54
N ARG A 86 -10.32 3.00 -7.49
CA ARG A 86 -9.29 2.52 -6.54
C ARG A 86 -9.68 2.87 -5.11
N SER A 87 -10.12 4.11 -4.89
CA SER A 87 -10.57 4.56 -3.56
C SER A 87 -11.77 3.74 -3.07
N THR A 88 -12.80 3.58 -3.92
CA THR A 88 -14.03 2.86 -3.59
C THR A 88 -13.77 1.39 -3.29
N TRP A 89 -12.97 0.73 -4.12
CA TRP A 89 -12.59 -0.66 -3.90
C TRP A 89 -11.80 -0.81 -2.60
N THR A 90 -10.78 0.03 -2.39
CA THR A 90 -9.90 -0.05 -1.21
C THR A 90 -10.67 0.16 0.08
N LYS A 91 -11.58 1.14 0.10
CA LYS A 91 -12.47 1.38 1.24
C LYS A 91 -13.36 0.17 1.52
N SER A 92 -14.06 -0.32 0.49
CA SER A 92 -14.99 -1.44 0.63
C SER A 92 -14.27 -2.72 1.08
N HIS A 93 -13.09 -2.99 0.53
CA HIS A 93 -12.27 -4.16 0.86
C HIS A 93 -11.86 -4.16 2.32
N PHE A 94 -11.27 -3.08 2.84
CA PHE A 94 -10.85 -3.06 4.24
C PHE A 94 -12.04 -3.05 5.21
N LEU A 95 -13.11 -2.32 4.91
CA LEU A 95 -14.30 -2.29 5.77
C LEU A 95 -14.99 -3.66 5.87
N PHE A 96 -14.94 -4.49 4.83
CA PHE A 96 -15.48 -5.85 4.89
C PHE A 96 -14.82 -6.67 6.01
N TRP A 97 -13.51 -6.51 6.21
CA TRP A 97 -12.76 -7.23 7.23
C TRP A 97 -12.86 -6.58 8.61
N THR A 98 -12.82 -5.24 8.69
CA THR A 98 -12.71 -4.53 9.97
C THR A 98 -14.05 -4.20 10.61
N ASN A 99 -15.15 -4.11 9.85
CA ASN A 99 -16.45 -3.69 10.38
C ASN A 99 -17.25 -4.82 11.05
N ARG A 100 -16.59 -5.92 11.42
CA ARG A 100 -17.21 -7.04 12.13
C ARG A 100 -16.91 -6.96 13.61
N SER A 101 -17.86 -7.32 14.47
CA SER A 101 -17.67 -7.30 15.92
C SER A 101 -16.59 -8.28 16.41
N ASP A 102 -16.32 -9.33 15.64
CA ASP A 102 -15.33 -10.37 15.91
C ASP A 102 -14.02 -10.17 15.11
N ALA A 103 -13.82 -9.00 14.50
CA ALA A 103 -12.74 -8.78 13.55
C ALA A 103 -11.34 -8.97 14.16
N GLU A 104 -11.12 -8.46 15.38
CA GLU A 104 -9.86 -8.60 16.09
C GLU A 104 -9.58 -10.06 16.49
N ASP A 105 -10.57 -10.73 17.08
CA ASP A 105 -10.46 -12.13 17.54
C ASP A 105 -10.17 -13.09 16.38
N THR A 106 -10.77 -12.82 15.22
CA THR A 106 -10.64 -13.66 14.03
C THR A 106 -9.49 -13.25 13.11
N PHE A 107 -8.74 -12.19 13.45
CA PHE A 107 -7.75 -11.56 12.59
C PHE A 107 -6.73 -12.54 12.00
N LEU A 108 -6.14 -13.41 12.83
CA LEU A 108 -5.14 -14.36 12.37
C LEU A 108 -5.68 -15.35 11.33
N PHE A 109 -6.98 -15.64 11.36
CA PHE A 109 -7.63 -16.56 10.42
C PHE A 109 -7.90 -15.91 9.08
N TRP A 110 -8.41 -14.68 9.05
CA TRP A 110 -8.79 -14.03 7.80
C TRP A 110 -7.68 -13.18 7.17
N LYS A 111 -6.66 -12.76 7.91
CA LYS A 111 -5.54 -11.94 7.40
C LYS A 111 -4.85 -12.54 6.15
N PRO A 112 -4.62 -13.87 6.04
CA PRO A 112 -4.06 -14.46 4.83
C PRO A 112 -5.00 -14.32 3.62
N LEU A 113 -6.31 -14.50 3.83
CA LEU A 113 -7.31 -14.38 2.77
C LEU A 113 -7.48 -12.92 2.30
N GLU A 114 -7.42 -11.96 3.22
CA GLU A 114 -7.36 -10.53 2.87
C GLU A 114 -6.20 -10.24 1.92
N LEU A 115 -5.01 -10.77 2.24
CA LEU A 115 -3.81 -10.56 1.46
C LEU A 115 -3.97 -11.10 0.04
N GLU A 116 -4.47 -12.33 -0.10
CA GLU A 116 -4.71 -12.98 -1.39
C GLU A 116 -5.65 -12.13 -2.25
N MET A 117 -6.78 -11.69 -1.69
CA MET A 117 -7.76 -10.86 -2.41
C MET A 117 -7.17 -9.51 -2.83
N ARG A 118 -6.34 -8.90 -1.99
CA ARG A 118 -5.67 -7.64 -2.32
C ARG A 118 -4.60 -7.82 -3.40
N GLN A 119 -3.84 -8.91 -3.39
CA GLN A 119 -2.90 -9.25 -4.46
C GLN A 119 -3.63 -9.48 -5.79
N ALA A 120 -4.71 -10.27 -5.77
CA ALA A 120 -5.53 -10.52 -6.95
C ALA A 120 -6.10 -9.22 -7.55
N GLN A 121 -6.49 -8.25 -6.72
CA GLN A 121 -6.90 -6.93 -7.21
C GLN A 121 -5.74 -6.14 -7.81
N GLN A 122 -4.56 -6.16 -7.18
CA GLN A 122 -3.37 -5.51 -7.72
C GLN A 122 -3.04 -6.07 -9.10
N ASP A 123 -3.08 -7.39 -9.26
CA ASP A 123 -2.84 -8.11 -10.52
C ASP A 123 -3.82 -7.73 -11.62
N ARG A 124 -5.12 -7.56 -11.29
CA ARG A 124 -6.13 -7.07 -12.24
C ARG A 124 -5.89 -5.62 -12.67
N ASN A 125 -5.29 -4.81 -11.81
CA ASN A 125 -5.01 -3.40 -12.07
C ASN A 125 -3.65 -3.13 -12.71
N ILE A 126 -2.85 -4.16 -13.09
CA ILE A 126 -1.53 -3.99 -13.74
C ILE A 126 -1.66 -3.60 -15.23
N GLN A 127 -2.84 -3.24 -15.74
CA GLN A 127 -2.88 -2.52 -17.01
C GLN A 127 -2.24 -1.13 -16.81
N PHE A 128 -1.02 -0.97 -17.33
CA PHE A 128 -0.29 0.29 -17.30
C PHE A 128 -1.14 1.39 -17.94
N ASP A 129 -1.53 2.39 -17.13
CA ASP A 129 -2.18 3.62 -17.59
C ASP A 129 -1.38 4.82 -17.09
N LEU A 130 -0.80 5.55 -18.05
CA LEU A 130 0.01 6.75 -17.83
C LEU A 130 -0.76 7.85 -17.09
N ASN A 131 -2.09 7.90 -17.21
CA ASN A 131 -2.92 8.89 -16.52
C ASN A 131 -3.18 8.55 -15.05
N SER A 132 -2.75 7.36 -14.62
CA SER A 132 -3.00 6.80 -13.30
C SER A 132 -1.73 6.56 -12.49
N TYR A 133 -0.58 7.07 -12.98
CA TYR A 133 0.76 6.96 -12.40
C TYR A 133 1.37 8.34 -12.13
#